data_AF-A0A293MAA4-F1
#
_entry.id   AF-A0A293MAA4-F1
#
_cell.length_a   1.000
_cell.length_b   1.000
_cell.length_c   1.000
_cell.angle_alpha   90.00
_cell.angle_beta   90.00
_cell.angle_gamma   90.00
#
_symmetry.space_group_name_H-M   'P 1'
#
loop_
_entity.id
_entity.type
_entity.pdbx_description
1 polymer ?
#
loop_
_entity_poly.entity_id
_entity_poly.type
_entity_poly.pdbx_seq_one_letter_code
_entity_poly.pdbx_strand_id
1 'polypeptide(L)'
;MAAVPSLFSQEMPAFMAQGTPKQFHFSPYSDNGGSIVAVAGNDFVVIASDSRLTTGYSIYTREQSKLFKLSDKCVLGSGGCWCDILTFTRFLEARMKVRLRRSQNL
;
A
#
# COMPACT_ATOMS: atom_id res chain seq x y z
N MET A 1 32.90 -44.25 -45.68
CA MET A 1 34.03 -43.37 -45.31
C MET A 1 33.88 -42.08 -46.10
N ALA A 2 33.27 -41.06 -45.49
CA ALA A 2 33.36 -39.64 -45.80
C ALA A 2 32.38 -38.92 -44.86
N ALA A 3 32.90 -38.30 -43.80
CA ALA A 3 32.13 -37.57 -42.82
C ALA A 3 31.66 -36.24 -43.43
N VAL A 4 30.36 -35.95 -43.30
CA VAL A 4 29.80 -34.64 -43.62
C VAL A 4 30.14 -33.70 -42.45
N PRO A 5 30.80 -32.54 -42.66
CA PRO A 5 31.03 -31.61 -41.56
C PRO A 5 29.71 -30.94 -41.20
N SER A 6 29.28 -31.09 -39.96
CA SER A 6 28.18 -30.33 -39.36
C SER A 6 28.58 -28.87 -39.21
N LEU A 7 28.37 -28.08 -40.26
CA LEU A 7 28.55 -26.62 -40.29
C LEU A 7 27.44 -25.88 -39.50
N PHE A 8 27.15 -26.33 -38.28
CA PHE A 8 26.26 -25.62 -37.34
C PHE A 8 26.60 -25.98 -35.89
N SER A 9 27.88 -25.89 -35.54
CA SER A 9 28.30 -25.67 -34.15
C SER A 9 29.17 -24.43 -34.12
N GLN A 10 28.60 -23.31 -34.55
CA GLN A 10 29.19 -22.02 -34.28
C GLN A 10 28.85 -21.70 -32.83
N GLU A 11 29.83 -21.96 -31.95
CA GLU A 11 29.80 -21.49 -30.57
C GLU A 11 29.45 -20.01 -30.60
N MET A 12 28.27 -19.68 -30.06
CA MET A 12 27.83 -18.31 -29.91
C MET A 12 28.92 -17.58 -29.10
N PRO A 13 29.56 -16.54 -29.64
CA PRO A 13 30.61 -15.84 -28.92
C PRO A 13 30.02 -15.32 -27.60
N ALA A 14 30.77 -15.51 -26.51
CA ALA A 14 30.48 -15.08 -25.14
C ALA A 14 30.35 -13.55 -24.97
N PHE A 15 30.03 -12.81 -26.04
CA PHE A 15 29.82 -11.37 -26.07
C PHE A 15 28.41 -10.97 -25.61
N MET A 16 27.45 -11.90 -25.56
CA MET A 16 26.10 -11.67 -25.01
C MET A 16 26.01 -11.87 -23.48
N ALA A 17 27.10 -12.26 -22.82
CA ALA A 17 27.15 -12.47 -21.37
C ALA A 17 27.40 -11.17 -20.57
N GLN A 18 27.60 -10.04 -21.24
CA GLN A 18 27.74 -8.74 -20.60
C GLN A 18 26.39 -8.08 -20.39
N GLY A 19 25.77 -8.44 -19.26
CA GLY A 19 24.91 -7.55 -18.49
C GLY A 19 23.75 -6.91 -19.24
N THR A 20 22.74 -7.70 -19.62
CA THR A 20 21.38 -7.14 -19.73
C THR A 20 21.09 -6.35 -18.45
N PRO A 21 20.75 -5.04 -18.52
CA PRO A 21 20.52 -4.25 -17.33
C PRO A 21 19.48 -4.93 -16.47
N LYS A 22 19.88 -5.35 -15.26
CA LYS A 22 18.99 -5.97 -14.30
C LYS A 22 17.96 -4.91 -13.92
N GLN A 23 16.76 -5.01 -14.47
CA GLN A 23 15.68 -4.09 -14.15
C GLN A 23 15.33 -4.26 -12.67
N PHE A 24 15.80 -3.33 -11.84
CA PHE A 24 15.31 -3.20 -10.47
C PHE A 24 13.92 -2.58 -10.56
N HIS A 25 12.89 -3.43 -10.55
CA HIS A 25 11.52 -2.96 -10.44
C HIS A 25 11.26 -2.56 -8.99
N PHE A 26 11.28 -1.26 -8.71
CA PHE A 26 10.85 -0.71 -7.43
C PHE A 26 9.34 -0.46 -7.48
N SER A 27 8.59 -1.14 -6.60
CA SER A 27 7.18 -0.81 -6.35
C SER A 27 7.09 -0.03 -5.02
N PRO A 28 6.57 1.21 -5.04
CA PRO A 28 6.47 2.04 -3.83
C PRO A 28 5.35 1.60 -2.88
N TYR A 29 4.42 0.74 -3.35
CA TYR A 29 3.24 0.34 -2.60
C TYR A 29 3.43 -1.00 -1.91
N SER A 30 2.94 -1.09 -0.68
CA SER A 30 2.86 -2.34 0.08
C SER A 30 1.45 -2.50 0.61
N ASP A 31 0.82 -3.63 0.34
CA ASP A 31 -0.48 -3.93 0.92
C ASP A 31 -0.30 -4.46 2.34
N ASN A 32 -0.73 -3.67 3.34
CA ASN A 32 -0.70 -4.07 4.73
C ASN A 32 -2.01 -4.70 5.21
N GLY A 33 -2.95 -4.90 4.29
CA GLY A 33 -4.24 -5.53 4.52
C GLY A 33 -5.14 -4.74 5.46
N GLY A 34 -5.96 -5.49 6.18
CA GLY A 34 -7.00 -4.97 7.05
C GLY A 34 -8.39 -5.04 6.45
N SER A 35 -9.38 -5.12 7.32
CA SER A 35 -10.79 -5.18 6.97
C SER A 35 -11.58 -4.29 7.93
N ILE A 36 -12.47 -3.50 7.37
CA ILE A 36 -13.26 -2.52 8.08
C ILE A 36 -14.71 -2.73 7.66
N VAL A 37 -15.60 -2.78 8.65
CA VAL A 37 -17.05 -2.88 8.45
C VAL A 37 -17.73 -1.73 9.18
N ALA A 38 -18.75 -1.15 8.55
CA ALA A 38 -19.58 -0.12 9.14
C ALA A 38 -21.06 -0.43 8.89
N VAL A 39 -21.88 -0.25 9.93
CA VAL A 39 -23.33 -0.40 9.88
C VAL A 39 -23.97 0.90 10.34
N ALA A 40 -24.79 1.48 9.48
CA ALA A 40 -25.58 2.66 9.80
C ALA A 40 -26.94 2.24 10.40
N GLY A 41 -27.22 2.70 11.60
CA GLY A 41 -28.56 2.72 12.19
C GLY A 41 -29.26 4.06 11.93
N ASN A 42 -30.46 4.24 12.47
CA ASN A 42 -31.24 5.46 12.28
C ASN A 42 -30.54 6.70 12.87
N ASP A 43 -29.98 6.57 14.08
CA ASP A 43 -29.38 7.68 14.83
C ASP A 43 -27.92 7.43 15.22
N PHE A 44 -27.32 6.33 14.76
CA PHE A 44 -25.95 5.95 15.11
C PHE A 44 -25.25 5.20 13.98
N VAL A 45 -23.92 5.15 14.05
CA VAL A 45 -23.10 4.32 13.15
C VAL A 45 -22.17 3.50 14.02
N VAL A 46 -22.12 2.19 13.76
CA VAL A 46 -21.12 1.30 14.36
C VAL A 46 -20.07 1.01 13.30
N ILE A 47 -18.81 1.28 13.63
CA ILE A 47 -17.65 0.96 12.79
C ILE A 47 -16.69 0.05 13.56
N ALA A 48 -16.23 -1.01 12.91
CA ALA A 48 -15.28 -1.95 13.46
C ALA A 48 -14.16 -2.24 12.45
N SER A 49 -12.95 -2.40 12.95
CA SER A 49 -11.78 -2.79 12.16
C SER A 49 -10.99 -3.88 12.87
N ASP A 50 -10.31 -4.72 12.10
CA ASP A 50 -9.28 -5.60 12.66
C ASP A 50 -8.04 -4.80 13.09
N SER A 51 -7.28 -5.34 14.04
CA SER A 51 -6.10 -4.70 14.63
C SER A 51 -4.77 -5.19 14.05
N ARG A 52 -4.78 -6.15 13.12
CA ARG A 52 -3.56 -6.76 12.59
C ARG A 52 -2.96 -5.88 11.48
N LEU A 53 -1.64 -5.69 11.53
CA LEU A 53 -0.86 -5.08 10.47
C LEU A 53 0.13 -6.10 9.90
N THR A 54 0.00 -6.40 8.61
CA THR A 54 0.80 -7.44 7.95
C THR A 54 1.71 -6.86 6.86
N THR A 55 2.72 -7.63 6.47
CA THR A 55 3.47 -7.45 5.22
C THR A 55 3.72 -8.83 4.63
N GLY A 56 3.24 -9.11 3.42
CA GLY A 56 3.34 -10.46 2.84
C GLY A 56 2.92 -11.57 3.83
N TYR A 57 3.88 -12.42 4.23
CA TYR A 57 3.68 -13.53 5.17
C TYR A 57 4.07 -13.23 6.64
N SER A 58 4.38 -11.97 6.96
CA SER A 58 4.84 -11.53 8.28
C SER A 58 3.84 -10.58 8.94
N ILE A 59 3.77 -10.63 10.29
CA ILE A 59 2.93 -9.73 11.10
C ILE A 59 3.84 -8.71 11.76
N TYR A 60 3.62 -7.42 11.50
CA TYR A 60 4.33 -6.35 12.17
C TYR A 60 3.79 -6.13 13.58
N THR A 61 2.47 -5.98 13.71
CA THR A 61 1.81 -5.79 15.00
C THR A 61 0.40 -6.38 14.97
N ARG A 62 -0.11 -6.72 16.15
CA ARG A 62 -1.48 -7.19 16.37
C ARG A 62 -2.39 -6.12 16.98
N GLU A 63 -1.82 -4.97 17.32
CA GLU A 63 -2.49 -3.89 18.05
C GLU A 63 -2.37 -2.57 17.28
N GLN A 64 -2.83 -2.56 16.03
CA GLN A 64 -2.89 -1.35 15.19
C GLN A 64 -4.34 -1.02 14.83
N SER A 65 -4.90 0.02 15.44
CA SER A 65 -6.20 0.57 15.04
C SER A 65 -6.12 1.15 13.62
N LYS A 66 -7.13 0.85 12.80
CA LYS A 66 -7.33 1.42 11.47
C LYS A 66 -8.40 2.52 11.45
N LEU A 67 -8.89 2.88 12.63
CA LEU A 67 -9.90 3.90 12.84
C LEU A 67 -9.26 5.17 13.39
N PHE A 68 -9.56 6.29 12.73
CA PHE A 68 -9.06 7.62 13.05
C PHE A 68 -10.25 8.55 13.32
N LYS A 69 -10.31 9.12 14.52
CA LYS A 69 -11.37 10.09 14.88
C LYS A 69 -11.06 11.44 14.24
N LEU A 70 -11.93 11.91 13.33
CA LEU A 70 -11.77 13.21 12.65
C LEU A 70 -12.51 14.34 13.35
N SER A 71 -13.70 14.06 13.88
CA SER A 71 -14.51 14.99 14.67
C SER A 71 -15.37 14.22 15.68
N ASP A 72 -16.21 14.90 16.46
CA ASP A 72 -17.10 14.23 17.41
C ASP A 72 -18.19 13.38 16.75
N LYS A 73 -18.47 13.60 15.46
CA LYS A 73 -19.50 12.88 14.70
C LYS A 73 -18.95 12.13 13.48
N CYS A 74 -17.63 12.09 13.31
CA CYS A 74 -17.01 11.50 12.11
C CYS A 74 -15.75 10.71 12.47
N VAL A 75 -15.71 9.46 12.01
CA VAL A 75 -14.57 8.55 12.13
C VAL A 75 -14.20 8.07 10.73
N LEU A 76 -12.92 8.07 10.41
CA LEU A 76 -12.36 7.53 9.18
C LEU A 76 -11.80 6.13 9.45
N GLY A 77 -12.30 5.13 8.74
CA GLY A 77 -11.66 3.82 8.65
C GLY A 77 -10.98 3.66 7.30
N SER A 78 -9.68 3.35 7.30
CA SER A 78 -8.93 3.07 6.06
C SER A 78 -7.95 1.91 6.22
N GLY A 79 -7.89 1.04 5.21
CA GLY A 79 -6.98 -0.11 5.11
C GLY A 79 -6.23 -0.12 3.77
N GLY A 80 -5.24 -1.00 3.58
CA GLY A 80 -4.35 -1.00 2.41
C GLY A 80 -2.91 -0.60 2.74
N CYS A 81 -2.27 0.32 1.97
CA CYS A 81 -0.92 0.79 2.33
C CYS A 81 -0.97 1.64 3.59
N TRP A 82 -0.35 1.13 4.65
CA TRP A 82 -0.25 1.83 5.92
C TRP A 82 0.45 3.19 5.79
N CYS A 83 1.44 3.25 4.89
CA CYS A 83 2.17 4.45 4.53
C CYS A 83 1.25 5.61 4.08
N ASP A 84 0.35 5.29 3.15
CA ASP A 84 -0.54 6.24 2.52
C ASP A 84 -1.65 6.64 3.47
N ILE A 85 -2.17 5.68 4.25
CA ILE A 85 -3.20 5.92 5.27
C ILE A 85 -2.72 6.94 6.30
N LEU A 86 -1.53 6.77 6.86
CA LEU A 86 -0.97 7.70 7.83
C LEU A 86 -0.80 9.11 7.23
N THR A 87 -0.31 9.19 6.00
CA THR A 87 -0.09 10.46 5.31
C THR A 87 -1.41 11.15 4.98
N PHE A 88 -2.38 10.38 4.49
CA PHE A 88 -3.72 10.84 4.15
C PHE A 88 -4.49 11.34 5.37
N THR A 89 -4.45 10.60 6.48
CA THR A 89 -5.09 11.02 7.73
C THR A 89 -4.54 12.36 8.22
N ARG A 90 -3.20 12.52 8.26
CA ARG A 90 -2.57 13.79 8.67
C ARG A 90 -2.90 14.94 7.73
N PHE A 91 -2.95 14.66 6.43
CA PHE A 91 -3.36 15.65 5.43
C PHE A 91 -4.82 16.08 5.64
N LEU A 92 -5.72 15.13 5.89
CA LEU A 92 -7.13 15.40 6.13
C LEU A 92 -7.35 16.22 7.40
N GLU A 93 -6.70 15.86 8.51
CA GLU A 93 -6.72 16.62 9.76
C GLU A 93 -6.29 18.07 9.55
N ALA A 94 -5.20 18.29 8.83
CA ALA A 94 -4.72 19.63 8.52
C ALA A 94 -5.75 20.44 7.71
N ARG A 95 -6.37 19.83 6.69
CA ARG A 95 -7.40 20.50 5.87
C ARG A 95 -8.66 20.81 6.67
N MET A 96 -9.09 19.89 7.54
CA MET A 96 -10.24 20.12 8.42
C MET A 96 -9.99 21.29 9.37
N LYS A 97 -8.79 21.36 9.97
CA LYS A 97 -8.40 22.48 10.83
C LYS A 97 -8.41 23.82 10.10
N VAL A 98 -7.88 23.87 8.87
CA VAL A 98 -7.91 25.08 8.02
C VAL A 98 -9.34 25.49 7.71
N ARG A 99 -10.22 24.54 7.37
CA ARG A 99 -11.63 24.80 7.09
C ARG A 99 -12.36 25.34 8.33
N LEU A 100 -12.17 24.72 9.49
CA LEU A 100 -12.79 25.12 10.75
C LEU A 100 -12.40 26.54 11.14
N ARG A 101 -11.09 26.87 11.07
CA ARG A 101 -10.60 28.22 11.35
C ARG A 101 -11.23 29.27 10.41
N ARG A 102 -11.38 28.95 9.12
CA ARG A 102 -12.00 29.87 8.16
C ARG A 102 -13.47 30.14 8.48
N SER A 103 -14.18 29.19 9.06
CA SER A 103 -15.59 29.35 9.44
C SER A 103 -15.81 30.23 10.67
N GLN A 104 -14.82 30.38 11.56
CA GLN A 104 -14.94 31.20 12.78
C GLN A 104 -14.53 32.67 12.59
N ASN A 105 -13.97 33.01 11.42
CA ASN A 105 -13.56 34.36 11.06
C ASN A 105 -14.57 35.08 10.14
N LEU A 106 -15.80 34.56 10.07
CA LEU A 106 -16.99 35.15 9.43
C LEU A 106 -18.07 35.26 10.49
#